data_AF-A0A919W9Q5-F1
#
_entry.id   AF-A0A919W9Q5-F1
#
_cell.length_a   1.000
_cell.length_b   1.000
_cell.length_c   1.000
_cell.angle_alpha   90.00
_cell.angle_beta   90.00
_cell.angle_gamma   90.00
#
_symmetry.space_group_name_H-M   'P 1'
#
loop_
_entity.id
_entity.type
_entity.pdbx_description
1 polymer ?
#
loop_
_entity_poly.entity_id
_entity_poly.type
_entity_poly.pdbx_seq_one_letter_code
_entity_poly.pdbx_strand_id
1 'polypeptide(L)' 'MSFDWIKFLWKSGDSGNGDCPSIMEVDGGYVLVGKVLDEQALAQVHTVGRANNSGIGADETAVFLPADVIDRIRNA' A
#
# COMPACT_ATOMS: atom_id res chain seq x y z
N MET A 1 -8.98 -8.32 18.85
CA MET A 1 -7.59 -7.86 18.65
C MET A 1 -7.58 -6.37 18.92
N SER A 2 -6.77 -5.92 19.88
CA SER A 2 -6.58 -4.49 20.13
C SER A 2 -5.47 -3.98 19.20
N PHE A 3 -5.69 -2.84 18.55
CA PHE A 3 -4.74 -2.23 17.61
C PHE A 3 -3.95 -1.09 18.30
N ASP A 4 -3.51 -1.31 19.54
CA ASP A 4 -2.87 -0.29 20.40
C ASP A 4 -1.53 0.26 19.87
N TRP A 5 -1.10 -0.18 18.69
CA TRP A 5 0.16 0.15 18.03
C TRP A 5 -0.01 1.02 16.77
N ILE A 6 -1.25 1.33 16.36
CA ILE A 6 -1.52 2.24 15.23
C ILE A 6 -1.52 3.69 15.73
N LYS A 7 -0.53 4.47 15.30
CA LYS A 7 -0.36 5.88 15.73
C LYS A 7 -1.13 6.86 14.85
N PHE A 8 -1.28 6.53 13.57
CA PHE A 8 -1.90 7.41 12.58
C PHE A 8 -2.52 6.59 11.44
N LEU A 9 -3.57 7.11 10.79
CA LEU A 9 -4.27 6.48 9.66
C LEU A 9 -4.59 7.50 8.56
N TRP A 10 -3.94 7.39 7.39
CA TRP A 10 -4.34 8.11 6.18
C TRP A 10 -5.22 7.22 5.31
N LYS A 11 -6.35 7.77 4.86
CA LYS A 11 -7.32 7.09 4.00
C LYS A 11 -7.53 7.85 2.70
N SER A 12 -7.91 7.14 1.64
CA SER A 12 -8.39 7.76 0.41
C SER A 12 -9.72 8.49 0.66
N GLY A 13 -10.04 9.49 -0.18
CA GLY A 13 -11.28 10.26 -0.10
C GLY A 13 -12.55 9.42 -0.23
N ASP A 14 -12.49 8.31 -0.96
CA ASP A 14 -13.62 7.38 -1.19
C ASP A 14 -13.80 6.33 -0.07
N SER A 15 -13.05 6.46 1.02
CA SER A 15 -13.16 5.52 2.15
C SER A 15 -14.54 5.58 2.82
N GLY A 16 -15.21 4.43 2.92
CA GLY A 16 -16.56 4.30 3.50
C GLY A 16 -17.54 3.52 2.63
N ASN A 17 -17.20 3.27 1.37
CA ASN A 17 -18.05 2.55 0.39
C ASN A 17 -17.68 1.06 0.23
N GLY A 18 -17.00 0.47 1.21
CA GLY A 18 -16.53 -0.94 1.17
C GLY A 18 -15.08 -1.12 0.72
N ASP A 19 -14.44 -0.08 0.17
CA ASP A 19 -13.01 -0.04 -0.15
C ASP A 19 -12.30 0.99 0.75
N CYS A 20 -11.20 0.61 1.40
CA CYS A 20 -10.45 1.52 2.30
C CYS A 20 -8.92 1.43 2.11
N PRO A 21 -8.38 1.82 0.94
CA PRO A 21 -6.94 1.98 0.80
C PRO A 21 -6.41 2.99 1.82
N SER A 22 -5.36 2.59 2.55
CA SER A 22 -4.84 3.38 3.67
C SER A 22 -3.38 3.08 4.00
N ILE A 23 -2.77 4.03 4.71
CA ILE A 23 -1.44 3.89 5.32
C ILE A 23 -1.59 4.12 6.82
N MET A 24 -1.04 3.20 7.61
CA MET A 24 -1.06 3.23 9.06
C MET A 24 0.36 3.31 9.60
N GLU A 25 0.68 4.33 10.40
CA GLU A 25 1.96 4.37 11.12
C GLU A 25 1.93 3.39 12.29
N VAL A 26 3.00 2.62 12.40
CA VAL A 26 3.19 1.56 13.40
C VAL A 26 4.59 1.65 13.98
N ASP A 27 4.83 0.98 15.10
CA ASP A 27 6.18 0.93 15.67
C ASP A 27 7.17 0.30 14.67
N GLY A 28 8.15 1.10 14.24
CA GLY A 28 9.18 0.68 13.30
C GLY A 28 8.82 0.80 11.82
N GLY A 29 7.65 1.34 11.45
CA GLY A 29 7.33 1.56 10.04
C GLY A 29 5.88 1.90 9.74
N TYR A 30 5.39 1.40 8.60
CA TYR A 30 4.05 1.65 8.11
C TYR A 30 3.41 0.35 7.60
N VAL A 31 2.11 0.17 7.87
CA VAL A 31 1.28 -0.86 7.24
C VAL A 31 0.47 -0.21 6.14
N LEU A 32 0.48 -0.81 4.95
CA LEU A 32 -0.29 -0.34 3.81
C LEU A 32 -1.44 -1.32 3.53
N VAL A 33 -2.63 -0.76 3.32
CA VAL A 33 -3.78 -1.47 2.78
C VAL A 33 -4.02 -0.92 1.39
N GLY A 34 -3.90 -1.77 0.38
CA GLY A 34 -4.11 -1.42 -1.02
C GLY A 34 -5.04 -2.42 -1.71
N LYS A 35 -5.35 -2.15 -2.97
CA LYS A 35 -6.12 -3.07 -3.82
C LYS A 35 -5.21 -4.18 -4.35
N VAL A 36 -5.72 -5.40 -4.36
CA VAL A 36 -5.05 -6.54 -4.98
C VAL A 36 -4.91 -6.28 -6.48
N LEU A 37 -3.74 -6.57 -7.03
CA LEU A 37 -3.50 -6.54 -8.47
C LEU A 37 -3.99 -7.85 -9.10
N ASP A 38 -4.57 -7.77 -10.29
CA ASP A 38 -4.77 -8.98 -11.09
C ASP A 38 -3.43 -9.57 -11.55
N GLU A 39 -3.47 -10.80 -12.06
CA GLU A 39 -2.26 -11.54 -12.47
C GLU A 39 -1.46 -10.80 -13.55
N GLN A 40 -2.15 -10.10 -14.46
CA GLN A 40 -1.51 -9.37 -15.55
C GLN A 40 -0.75 -8.14 -15.02
N ALA A 41 -1.40 -7.35 -14.17
CA ALA A 41 -0.79 -6.19 -13.52
C ALA A 41 0.38 -6.61 -12.63
N LEU A 42 0.21 -7.68 -11.83
CA LEU A 42 1.27 -8.21 -10.98
C LEU A 42 2.48 -8.67 -11.82
N ALA A 43 2.26 -9.38 -12.94
CA ALA A 43 3.31 -9.79 -13.85
C ALA A 43 4.07 -8.60 -14.46
N GLN A 44 3.37 -7.50 -14.77
CA GLN A 44 4.00 -6.26 -15.23
C GLN A 44 4.89 -5.65 -14.15
N VAL A 45 4.42 -5.58 -12.89
CA VAL A 45 5.23 -5.09 -11.76
C VAL A 45 6.50 -5.94 -11.58
N HIS A 46 6.39 -7.28 -11.62
CA HIS A 46 7.58 -8.15 -11.56
C HIS A 46 8.54 -7.93 -12.72
N THR A 47 8.03 -7.62 -13.92
CA THR A 47 8.85 -7.37 -15.10
C THR A 47 9.63 -6.06 -14.95
N VAL A 48 8.94 -4.98 -14.57
CA VAL A 48 9.56 -3.67 -14.34
C VAL A 48 10.54 -3.73 -13.17
N GLY A 49 10.17 -4.37 -12.06
CA GLY A 49 11.06 -4.54 -10.90
C GLY A 49 12.34 -5.27 -11.26
N ARG A 50 12.26 -6.39 -11.98
CA ARG A 50 13.45 -7.14 -12.44
C ARG A 50 14.34 -6.32 -13.36
N ALA A 51 13.75 -5.57 -14.29
CA ALA A 51 14.51 -4.69 -15.19
C ALA A 51 15.29 -3.58 -14.44
N ASN A 52 14.88 -3.25 -13.21
CA ASN A 52 15.47 -2.22 -12.36
C ASN A 52 16.21 -2.78 -11.13
N ASN A 53 16.62 -4.06 -11.13
CA ASN A 53 17.26 -4.72 -9.98
C ASN A 53 16.47 -4.61 -8.65
N SER A 54 15.15 -4.50 -8.75
CA SER A 54 14.20 -4.32 -7.65
C SER A 54 13.01 -5.29 -7.79
N GLY A 55 13.31 -6.57 -7.98
CA GLY A 55 12.28 -7.60 -8.06
C GLY A 55 11.56 -7.78 -6.71
N ILE A 56 10.29 -8.19 -6.76
CA ILE A 56 9.51 -8.58 -5.58
C ILE A 56 10.05 -9.92 -5.05
N GLY A 57 10.43 -9.97 -3.78
CA GLY A 57 10.93 -11.15 -3.09
C GLY A 57 9.87 -12.20 -2.75
N ALA A 58 10.29 -13.34 -2.19
CA ALA A 58 9.41 -14.49 -1.93
C ALA A 58 8.31 -14.19 -0.89
N ASP A 59 8.58 -13.29 0.05
CA ASP A 59 7.65 -12.90 1.12
C ASP A 59 7.04 -11.50 0.88
N GLU A 60 7.15 -10.99 -0.35
CA GLU A 60 6.68 -9.66 -0.73
C GLU A 60 5.54 -9.75 -1.74
N THR A 61 4.70 -8.72 -1.79
CA THR A 61 3.67 -8.58 -2.82
C THR A 61 3.48 -7.12 -3.20
N ALA A 62 2.84 -6.88 -4.34
CA ALA A 62 2.47 -5.55 -4.79
C ALA A 62 0.97 -5.33 -4.67
N VAL A 63 0.59 -4.17 -4.13
CA VAL A 63 -0.79 -3.70 -4.06
C VAL A 63 -0.88 -2.33 -4.71
N PHE A 64 -2.05 -2.02 -5.26
CA PHE A 64 -2.33 -0.68 -5.76
C PHE A 64 -2.80 0.22 -4.62
N LEU A 65 -2.10 1.33 -4.40
CA LEU A 65 -2.58 2.44 -3.57
C LEU A 65 -2.95 3.63 -4.46
N PRO A 66 -4.16 4.19 -4.30
CA PRO A 66 -4.52 5.46 -4.89
C PRO A 66 -3.57 6.59 -4.47
N ALA A 67 -3.31 7.51 -5.41
CA ALA A 67 -2.35 8.61 -5.22
C ALA A 67 -2.75 9.56 -4.08
N ASP A 68 -4.05 9.77 -3.85
CA ASP A 68 -4.56 10.66 -2.79
C ASP A 68 -4.19 10.18 -1.37
N VAL A 69 -3.94 8.88 -1.19
CA VAL A 69 -3.38 8.33 0.05
C VAL A 69 -1.94 8.78 0.26
N ILE A 70 -1.13 8.78 -0.80
CA ILE A 70 0.30 9.16 -0.75
C ILE A 70 0.47 10.68 -0.72
N ASP A 71 -0.31 11.42 -1.49
CA ASP A 71 -0.22 12.88 -1.57
C ASP A 71 -0.55 13.55 -0.24
N ARG A 72 -1.36 12.91 0.60
CA ARG A 72 -1.58 13.33 1.99
C ARG A 72 -0.33 13.23 2.86
N ILE A 73 0.53 12.23 2.65
CA ILE A 73 1.78 12.07 3.40
C ILE A 73 2.77 13.17 3.04
N ARG A 74 2.89 13.50 1.74
CA ARG A 74 3.85 14.50 1.26
C ARG A 74 3.59 15.92 1.77
N ASN A 75 2.36 16.20 2.21
CA ASN A 75 1.92 17.51 2.68
C ASN A 75 1.63 17.54 4.19
N ALA A 76 1.95 16.48 4.94
CA ALA A 76 1.77 16.38 6.38
C ALA A 76 3.00 16.88 7.17
#